data_AF-A0A9N8DKI6-F1
#
_entry.id   AF-A0A9N8DKI6-F1
#
_cell.length_a   1.000
_cell.length_b   1.000
_cell.length_c   1.000
_cell.angle_alpha   90.00
_cell.angle_beta   90.00
_cell.angle_gamma   90.00
#
_symmetry.space_group_name_H-M   'P 1'
#
loop_
_entity.id
_entity.type
_entity.pdbx_description
1 polymer ?
#
loop_
_entity_poly.entity_id
_entity_poly.type
_entity_poly.pdbx_seq_one_letter_code
_entity_poly.pdbx_strand_id
1 'polypeptide(L)'
;MKWFGLVLLVHLISSASLFILTNATVEENECADDETSDTCKPNQKCDDYLEGTGVEQNDGQGKIPDEIVQQVRQTVCDMNAYYAHFSKDERYRFLRPTCINHGELCAFWVVRGQCSAPEYQEFMAKECPLACQLCDDNEDVETRQARAFLDFLFTNLTEAYNHKKTQDILHRKRRRALASLLQSLDMDPKLLQPRTRTSWTLQDGNWLETLNARILKLIPESMLKIYTDDNLPSQQDAKTLAAIHSISYSPKTTNVLSETSVSYRFRGQIMSILAEAMDHLIIRPMQLTVSFAIPNKAAIQALQELHTPIVEMGAGSGYWTALLRHAGIHVDAYDRQGAQSKDHEFYDTWYTEDIHQGDCETVFQHTQQLAETHTLLLIWPNDPDPVDNPQFVVHDKSLSSQPTWDVACLRAYMNAGGQRVVFVGERETVLQDKYGISDSGISATREFQNTLKDRFDLEQRIGIPSMWLNEDDLTIWKRKDEGST
;
A
#
# COMPACT_ATOMS: atom_id res chain seq x y z
N MET A 1 -29.29 4.42 1.67
CA MET A 1 -29.64 2.98 1.53
C MET A 1 -28.52 2.22 0.78
N LYS A 2 -27.29 2.17 1.31
CA LYS A 2 -26.17 1.43 0.68
C LYS A 2 -25.41 0.51 1.65
N TRP A 3 -25.83 0.44 2.92
CA TRP A 3 -25.18 -0.36 3.97
C TRP A 3 -25.63 -1.83 4.05
N PHE A 4 -26.61 -2.26 3.24
CA PHE A 4 -27.13 -3.63 3.28
C PHE A 4 -26.33 -4.65 2.45
N GLY A 5 -25.44 -4.21 1.54
CA GLY A 5 -24.64 -5.10 0.69
C GLY A 5 -23.51 -5.82 1.44
N LEU A 6 -22.86 -5.14 2.40
CA LEU A 6 -21.70 -5.68 3.11
C LEU A 6 -22.06 -6.84 4.06
N VAL A 7 -23.29 -6.85 4.60
CA VAL A 7 -23.75 -7.89 5.54
C VAL A 7 -24.02 -9.21 4.83
N LEU A 8 -24.36 -9.20 3.53
CA LEU A 8 -24.64 -10.43 2.79
C LEU A 8 -23.36 -11.18 2.36
N LEU A 9 -22.25 -10.47 2.12
CA LEU A 9 -20.98 -11.10 1.74
C LEU A 9 -20.29 -11.78 2.93
N VAL A 10 -20.37 -11.17 4.13
CA VAL A 10 -19.80 -11.72 5.37
C VAL A 10 -20.49 -13.02 5.82
N HIS A 11 -21.75 -13.25 5.43
CA HIS A 11 -22.47 -14.47 5.80
C HIS A 11 -22.22 -15.67 4.87
N LEU A 12 -21.52 -15.52 3.74
CA LEU A 12 -21.24 -16.62 2.81
C LEU A 12 -19.87 -17.29 3.01
N ILE A 13 -19.00 -16.78 3.90
CA ILE A 13 -17.60 -17.28 4.08
C ILE A 13 -17.35 -17.88 5.49
N SER A 14 -18.38 -18.08 6.32
CA SER A 14 -18.17 -18.58 7.69
C SER A 14 -18.13 -20.11 7.80
N SER A 15 -16.98 -20.71 7.48
CA SER A 15 -16.51 -21.95 8.14
C SER A 15 -15.03 -22.19 7.86
N ALA A 16 -14.14 -21.56 8.63
CA ALA A 16 -12.74 -21.97 8.74
C ALA A 16 -12.24 -21.69 10.16
N SER A 17 -11.62 -22.70 10.77
CA SER A 17 -11.08 -22.64 12.13
C SER A 17 -9.86 -21.73 12.18
N LEU A 18 -9.84 -20.84 13.17
CA LEU A 18 -8.77 -19.89 13.46
C LEU A 18 -7.54 -20.65 14.04
N PHE A 19 -6.46 -20.76 13.27
CA PHE A 19 -5.14 -21.14 13.79
C PHE A 19 -4.30 -19.87 14.01
N ILE A 20 -3.80 -19.70 15.23
CA ILE A 20 -2.85 -18.64 15.58
C ILE A 20 -1.46 -19.15 15.19
N LEU A 21 -0.85 -18.56 14.16
CA LEU A 21 0.54 -18.81 13.79
C LEU A 21 1.48 -18.11 14.79
N THR A 22 2.42 -18.86 15.34
CA THR A 22 3.56 -18.31 16.09
C THR A 22 4.72 -18.03 15.13
N ASN A 23 5.39 -16.88 15.28
CA ASN A 23 6.52 -16.50 14.45
C ASN A 23 7.71 -17.46 14.65
N ALA A 24 8.07 -18.18 13.59
CA ALA A 24 9.34 -18.89 13.49
C ALA A 24 10.40 -17.94 12.90
N THR A 25 11.47 -17.70 13.65
CA THR A 25 12.67 -17.03 13.13
C THR A 25 13.51 -18.06 12.38
N VAL A 26 13.60 -17.92 11.06
CA VAL A 26 14.51 -18.71 10.23
C VAL A 26 15.93 -18.18 10.47
N GLU A 27 16.81 -19.00 11.05
CA GLU A 27 18.24 -18.71 11.09
C GLU A 27 18.80 -18.71 9.66
N GLU A 28 19.37 -17.58 9.23
CA GLU A 28 20.03 -17.44 7.94
C GLU A 28 21.32 -18.28 7.93
N ASN A 29 21.35 -19.34 7.13
CA ASN A 29 22.60 -20.03 6.79
C ASN A 29 23.28 -19.28 5.63
N GLU A 30 24.48 -18.75 5.89
CA GLU A 30 25.35 -18.13 4.89
C GLU A 30 25.77 -19.15 3.82
N CYS A 31 25.17 -19.06 2.63
CA CYS A 31 25.78 -19.60 1.41
C CYS A 31 26.67 -18.51 0.83
N ALA A 32 27.98 -18.74 0.81
CA ALA A 32 28.93 -17.80 0.21
C ALA A 32 28.68 -17.66 -1.31
N ASP A 33 28.74 -16.42 -1.79
CA ASP A 33 28.60 -16.02 -3.19
C ASP A 33 29.72 -16.61 -4.07
N ASP A 34 29.47 -17.75 -4.71
CA ASP A 34 30.28 -18.22 -5.84
C ASP A 34 29.37 -18.76 -6.95
N GLU A 35 29.12 -17.93 -7.96
CA GLU A 35 28.14 -18.13 -9.06
C GLU A 35 28.49 -19.27 -10.04
N THR A 36 29.45 -20.15 -9.73
CA THR A 36 29.91 -21.17 -10.70
C THR A 36 30.06 -22.60 -10.17
N SER A 37 29.54 -22.92 -8.99
CA SER A 37 29.59 -24.27 -8.43
C SER A 37 28.19 -24.91 -8.33
N ASP A 38 27.90 -25.85 -9.23
CA ASP A 38 26.77 -26.80 -9.18
C ASP A 38 26.81 -27.77 -7.96
N THR A 39 27.57 -27.45 -6.91
CA THR A 39 27.78 -28.33 -5.76
C THR A 39 27.58 -27.63 -4.41
N CYS A 40 26.62 -26.70 -4.33
CA CYS A 40 26.04 -26.36 -3.04
C CYS A 40 25.06 -27.49 -2.65
N LYS A 41 25.57 -28.61 -2.14
CA LYS A 41 24.73 -29.59 -1.42
C LYS A 41 24.60 -29.08 0.01
N PRO A 42 23.42 -28.60 0.45
CA PRO A 42 23.21 -28.30 1.85
C PRO A 42 23.41 -29.62 2.61
N ASN A 43 24.27 -29.63 3.63
CA ASN A 43 24.37 -30.74 4.59
C ASN A 43 23.14 -30.81 5.52
N GLN A 44 22.10 -30.01 5.27
CA GLN A 44 20.80 -30.21 5.87
C GLN A 44 20.22 -31.49 5.26
N LYS A 45 19.88 -32.48 6.10
CA LYS A 45 19.18 -33.66 5.61
C LYS A 45 17.88 -33.17 5.02
N CYS A 46 17.75 -33.22 3.71
CA CYS A 46 16.57 -32.76 3.00
C CYS A 46 15.30 -33.56 3.37
N ASP A 47 15.47 -34.68 4.09
CA ASP A 47 14.43 -35.50 4.71
C ASP A 47 13.84 -34.90 6.00
N ASP A 48 14.45 -33.85 6.56
CA ASP A 48 13.96 -33.24 7.79
C ASP A 48 12.68 -32.44 7.50
N TYR A 49 11.71 -32.55 8.41
CA TYR A 49 10.50 -31.76 8.37
C TYR A 49 10.82 -30.26 8.37
N LEU A 50 10.37 -29.55 7.35
CA LEU A 50 10.50 -28.11 7.24
C LEU A 50 9.21 -27.44 7.75
N GLU A 51 9.34 -26.57 8.75
CA GLU A 51 8.19 -25.84 9.29
C GLU A 51 7.50 -25.01 8.18
N GLY A 52 6.17 -25.10 8.13
CA GLY A 52 5.36 -24.39 7.13
C GLY A 52 5.03 -25.20 5.88
N THR A 53 5.51 -26.45 5.72
CA THR A 53 5.16 -27.32 4.57
C THR A 53 3.90 -28.17 4.78
N GLY A 54 3.31 -28.12 5.97
CA GLY A 54 2.06 -28.83 6.33
C GLY A 54 2.32 -30.06 7.19
N VAL A 55 1.70 -31.19 6.86
CA VAL A 55 1.90 -32.47 7.57
C VAL A 55 3.22 -33.12 7.15
N GLU A 56 3.95 -33.69 8.10
CA GLU A 56 5.16 -34.48 7.84
C GLU A 56 4.87 -35.62 6.86
N GLN A 57 5.76 -35.81 5.88
CA GLN A 57 5.56 -36.77 4.79
C GLN A 57 6.10 -38.15 5.19
N ASN A 58 5.25 -39.17 5.09
CA ASN A 58 5.54 -40.53 5.48
C ASN A 58 6.20 -41.30 4.32
N ASP A 59 7.36 -41.90 4.59
CA ASP A 59 8.14 -42.67 3.60
C ASP A 59 7.64 -44.12 3.41
N GLY A 60 6.48 -44.46 3.97
CA GLY A 60 5.85 -45.77 3.87
C GLY A 60 6.24 -46.75 4.98
N GLN A 61 7.10 -46.36 5.94
CA GLN A 61 7.44 -47.13 7.15
C GLN A 61 7.81 -48.61 6.87
N GLY A 62 8.53 -48.88 5.77
CA GLY A 62 8.97 -50.22 5.37
C GLY A 62 7.87 -51.12 4.77
N LYS A 63 6.69 -50.57 4.45
CA LYS A 63 5.60 -51.29 3.77
C LYS A 63 5.68 -51.21 2.24
N ILE A 64 6.63 -50.45 1.70
CA ILE A 64 6.84 -50.26 0.26
C ILE A 64 8.29 -50.57 -0.11
N PRO A 65 8.60 -50.91 -1.39
CA PRO A 65 9.96 -51.23 -1.81
C PRO A 65 10.94 -50.06 -1.59
N ASP A 66 12.18 -50.37 -1.22
CA ASP A 66 13.23 -49.38 -0.91
C ASP A 66 13.44 -48.35 -2.03
N GLU A 67 13.28 -48.76 -3.29
CA GLU A 67 13.35 -47.87 -4.46
C GLU A 67 12.27 -46.78 -4.40
N ILE A 68 11.05 -47.14 -4.01
CA ILE A 68 9.95 -46.17 -3.86
C ILE A 68 10.21 -45.27 -2.65
N VAL A 69 10.74 -45.81 -1.54
CA VAL A 69 11.14 -45.00 -0.37
C VAL A 69 12.13 -43.91 -0.77
N GLN A 70 13.14 -44.25 -1.58
CA GLN A 70 14.13 -43.28 -2.07
C GLN A 70 13.49 -42.19 -2.95
N GLN A 71 12.56 -42.57 -3.83
CA GLN A 71 11.83 -41.60 -4.65
C GLN A 71 10.97 -40.66 -3.81
N VAL A 72 10.28 -41.19 -2.79
CA VAL A 72 9.49 -40.38 -1.85
C VAL A 72 10.37 -39.37 -1.12
N ARG A 73 11.52 -39.79 -0.61
CA ARG A 73 12.49 -38.89 0.04
C ARG A 73 12.98 -37.81 -0.91
N GLN A 74 13.32 -38.16 -2.15
CA GLN A 74 13.70 -37.17 -3.15
C GLN A 74 12.56 -36.17 -3.42
N THR A 75 11.31 -36.62 -3.50
CA THR A 75 10.15 -35.72 -3.64
C THR A 75 10.00 -34.78 -2.43
N VAL A 76 10.30 -35.24 -1.21
CA VAL A 76 10.36 -34.37 -0.01
C VAL A 76 11.47 -33.33 -0.14
N CYS A 77 12.64 -33.70 -0.66
CA CYS A 77 13.72 -32.75 -0.94
C CYS A 77 13.27 -31.68 -1.94
N ASP A 78 12.64 -32.12 -3.04
CA ASP A 78 12.22 -31.24 -4.13
C ASP A 78 11.12 -30.27 -3.66
N MET A 79 10.15 -30.75 -2.87
CA MET A 79 9.10 -29.87 -2.32
C MET A 79 9.64 -28.87 -1.29
N ASN A 80 10.62 -29.27 -0.46
CA ASN A 80 11.24 -28.38 0.51
C ASN A 80 12.03 -27.27 -0.20
N ALA A 81 12.77 -27.62 -1.26
CA ALA A 81 13.47 -26.64 -2.10
C ALA A 81 12.48 -25.69 -2.80
N TYR A 82 11.38 -26.24 -3.34
CA TYR A 82 10.29 -25.46 -3.92
C TYR A 82 9.67 -24.50 -2.91
N TYR A 83 9.33 -24.97 -1.70
CA TYR A 83 8.81 -24.11 -0.63
C TYR A 83 9.79 -23.01 -0.24
N ALA A 84 11.09 -23.31 -0.13
CA ALA A 84 12.11 -22.33 0.21
C ALA A 84 12.26 -21.23 -0.85
N HIS A 85 12.03 -21.55 -2.13
CA HIS A 85 11.96 -20.56 -3.21
C HIS A 85 10.68 -19.73 -3.12
N PHE A 86 9.53 -20.40 -3.08
CA PHE A 86 8.20 -19.80 -3.03
C PHE A 86 8.00 -18.89 -1.79
N SER A 87 8.50 -19.29 -0.64
CA SER A 87 8.37 -18.56 0.63
C SER A 87 9.26 -17.31 0.72
N LYS A 88 10.23 -17.13 -0.17
CA LYS A 88 11.05 -15.89 -0.21
C LYS A 88 10.37 -14.76 -0.98
N ASP A 89 9.45 -15.08 -1.87
CA ASP A 89 8.76 -14.07 -2.66
C ASP A 89 7.56 -13.51 -1.88
N GLU A 90 7.60 -12.20 -1.61
CA GLU A 90 6.56 -11.47 -0.88
C GLU A 90 5.20 -11.53 -1.59
N ARG A 91 5.16 -11.71 -2.91
CA ARG A 91 3.90 -11.83 -3.66
C ARG A 91 3.07 -13.04 -3.22
N TYR A 92 3.70 -14.06 -2.66
CA TYR A 92 3.02 -15.27 -2.18
C TYR A 92 2.71 -15.26 -0.69
N ARG A 93 3.00 -14.16 0.02
CA ARG A 93 2.90 -14.09 1.49
C ARG A 93 1.57 -14.61 2.03
N PHE A 94 0.45 -14.15 1.49
CA PHE A 94 -0.88 -14.61 1.93
C PHE A 94 -1.29 -15.97 1.36
N LEU A 95 -0.60 -16.46 0.33
CA LEU A 95 -0.80 -17.78 -0.25
C LEU A 95 -0.03 -18.88 0.50
N ARG A 96 1.06 -18.55 1.20
CA ARG A 96 1.87 -19.51 1.97
C ARG A 96 1.06 -20.38 2.93
N PRO A 97 0.12 -19.84 3.73
CA PRO A 97 -0.66 -20.67 4.67
C PRO A 97 -1.58 -21.69 3.99
N THR A 98 -1.92 -21.50 2.71
CA THR A 98 -2.79 -22.40 1.94
C THR A 98 -1.99 -23.31 0.99
N CYS A 99 -0.74 -22.98 0.72
CA CYS A 99 0.22 -23.81 -0.01
C CYS A 99 0.93 -24.79 0.95
N ILE A 100 0.17 -25.73 1.50
CA ILE A 100 0.71 -26.76 2.40
C ILE A 100 0.17 -28.14 2.05
N ASN A 101 0.90 -29.19 2.40
CA ASN A 101 0.39 -30.56 2.28
C ASN A 101 -0.53 -30.87 3.48
N HIS A 102 -1.76 -31.27 3.19
CA HIS A 102 -2.74 -31.67 4.19
C HIS A 102 -2.67 -33.18 4.52
N GLY A 103 -2.08 -33.98 3.63
CA GLY A 103 -1.90 -35.42 3.81
C GLY A 103 -0.46 -35.86 4.05
N GLU A 104 -0.26 -36.88 4.89
CA GLU A 104 1.06 -37.49 5.15
C GLU A 104 1.62 -38.27 3.93
N LEU A 105 0.79 -38.57 2.92
CA LEU A 105 1.15 -39.36 1.74
C LEU A 105 1.27 -38.54 0.46
N CYS A 106 1.31 -37.20 0.53
CA CYS A 106 1.37 -36.37 -0.66
C CYS A 106 2.61 -36.68 -1.53
N ALA A 107 3.79 -36.80 -0.92
CA ALA A 107 5.02 -37.19 -1.61
C ALA A 107 4.89 -38.57 -2.29
N PHE A 108 4.27 -39.54 -1.61
CA PHE A 108 4.00 -40.85 -2.20
C PHE A 108 3.08 -40.76 -3.42
N TRP A 109 2.00 -39.99 -3.34
CA TRP A 109 1.08 -39.84 -4.47
C TRP A 109 1.67 -39.10 -5.66
N VAL A 110 2.59 -38.15 -5.42
CA VAL A 110 3.41 -37.53 -6.47
C VAL A 110 4.24 -38.59 -7.20
N VAL A 111 4.94 -39.46 -6.47
CA VAL A 111 5.72 -40.58 -7.05
C VAL A 111 4.84 -41.51 -7.88
N ARG A 112 3.55 -41.66 -7.52
CA ARG A 112 2.57 -42.44 -8.28
C ARG A 112 1.99 -41.71 -9.51
N GLY A 113 2.42 -40.48 -9.79
CA GLY A 113 1.97 -39.67 -10.93
C GLY A 113 0.62 -38.99 -10.73
N GLN A 114 0.10 -38.91 -9.49
CA GLN A 114 -1.28 -38.46 -9.27
C GLN A 114 -1.49 -36.96 -9.48
N CYS A 115 -0.43 -36.15 -9.41
CA CYS A 115 -0.53 -34.72 -9.72
C CYS A 115 -0.96 -34.46 -11.18
N SER A 116 -0.65 -35.38 -12.10
CA SER A 116 -0.95 -35.25 -13.54
C SER A 116 -2.09 -36.15 -14.00
N ALA A 117 -2.61 -37.02 -13.13
CA ALA A 117 -3.72 -37.90 -13.43
C ALA A 117 -5.05 -37.11 -13.40
N PRO A 118 -5.82 -37.02 -14.51
CA PRO A 118 -7.03 -36.20 -14.56
C PRO A 118 -8.06 -36.51 -13.47
N GLU A 119 -8.16 -37.78 -13.06
CA GLU A 119 -9.07 -38.24 -12.00
C GLU A 119 -8.66 -37.81 -10.58
N TYR A 120 -7.40 -37.41 -10.37
CA TYR A 120 -6.85 -37.02 -9.06
C TYR A 120 -6.33 -35.60 -9.02
N GLN A 121 -6.21 -34.92 -10.17
CA GLN A 121 -5.63 -33.58 -10.27
C GLN A 121 -6.29 -32.57 -9.32
N GLU A 122 -7.62 -32.52 -9.27
CA GLU A 122 -8.36 -31.61 -8.37
C GLU A 122 -8.09 -31.91 -6.89
N PHE A 123 -8.11 -33.20 -6.52
CA PHE A 123 -7.81 -33.64 -5.16
C PHE A 123 -6.37 -33.29 -4.77
N MET A 124 -5.41 -33.56 -5.65
CA MET A 124 -4.00 -33.29 -5.41
C MET A 124 -3.70 -31.79 -5.33
N ALA A 125 -4.34 -30.97 -6.18
CA ALA A 125 -4.21 -29.52 -6.12
C ALA A 125 -4.75 -28.93 -4.80
N LYS A 126 -5.73 -29.58 -4.20
CA LYS A 126 -6.33 -29.17 -2.92
C LYS A 126 -5.58 -29.70 -1.70
N GLU A 127 -5.28 -31.00 -1.68
CA GLU A 127 -4.75 -31.69 -0.49
C GLU A 127 -3.21 -31.75 -0.47
N CYS A 128 -2.57 -31.65 -1.64
CA CYS A 128 -1.13 -31.79 -1.83
C CYS A 128 -0.50 -30.72 -2.75
N PRO A 129 -0.94 -29.44 -2.69
CA PRO A 129 -0.47 -28.41 -3.62
C PRO A 129 1.04 -28.25 -3.60
N LEU A 130 1.66 -28.33 -2.42
CA LEU A 130 3.09 -28.12 -2.27
C LEU A 130 3.91 -29.29 -2.84
N ALA A 131 3.54 -30.53 -2.53
CA ALA A 131 4.23 -31.71 -3.06
C ALA A 131 4.10 -31.81 -4.59
N CYS A 132 2.98 -31.36 -5.16
CA CYS A 132 2.78 -31.27 -6.60
C CYS A 132 3.40 -30.00 -7.24
N GLN A 133 4.02 -29.11 -6.45
CA GLN A 133 4.58 -27.84 -6.90
C GLN A 133 3.57 -26.95 -7.64
N LEU A 134 2.32 -26.96 -7.15
CA LEU A 134 1.21 -26.24 -7.78
C LEU A 134 0.98 -24.87 -7.18
N CYS A 135 1.78 -24.39 -6.23
CA CYS A 135 1.50 -23.15 -5.50
C CYS A 135 1.73 -21.88 -6.31
N ASP A 136 2.59 -21.92 -7.32
CA ASP A 136 2.89 -20.85 -8.27
C ASP A 136 2.51 -21.21 -9.72
N ASP A 137 1.75 -22.29 -9.92
CA ASP A 137 1.29 -22.70 -11.25
C ASP A 137 0.52 -21.55 -11.96
N ASN A 138 1.00 -21.20 -13.15
CA ASN A 138 0.85 -19.88 -13.76
C ASN A 138 -0.58 -19.55 -14.20
N GLU A 139 -1.41 -20.55 -14.55
CA GLU A 139 -2.75 -20.27 -15.07
C GLU A 139 -3.72 -19.75 -13.99
N ASP A 140 -3.48 -20.07 -12.71
CA ASP A 140 -4.35 -19.71 -11.58
C ASP A 140 -3.62 -19.00 -10.41
N VAL A 141 -2.31 -18.75 -10.54
CA VAL A 141 -1.52 -18.11 -9.47
C VAL A 141 -2.09 -16.74 -9.09
N GLU A 142 -2.46 -15.93 -10.08
CA GLU A 142 -2.96 -14.57 -9.84
C GLU A 142 -4.33 -14.58 -9.14
N THR A 143 -5.23 -15.46 -9.56
CA THR A 143 -6.54 -15.65 -8.90
C THR A 143 -6.37 -16.07 -7.45
N ARG A 144 -5.44 -16.99 -7.16
CA ARG A 144 -5.20 -17.47 -5.80
C ARG A 144 -4.57 -16.40 -4.92
N GLN A 145 -3.60 -15.65 -5.46
CA GLN A 145 -3.05 -14.46 -4.80
C GLN A 145 -4.16 -13.45 -4.49
N ALA A 146 -5.05 -13.20 -5.45
CA ALA A 146 -6.17 -12.29 -5.26
C ALA A 146 -7.14 -12.71 -4.17
N ARG A 147 -7.54 -14.00 -4.18
CA ARG A 147 -8.40 -14.55 -3.12
C ARG A 147 -7.73 -14.46 -1.76
N ALA A 148 -6.47 -14.89 -1.66
CA ALA A 148 -5.72 -14.83 -0.41
C ALA A 148 -5.57 -13.39 0.12
N PHE A 149 -5.33 -12.42 -0.78
CA PHE A 149 -5.25 -11.01 -0.42
C PHE A 149 -6.61 -10.47 0.06
N LEU A 150 -7.70 -10.79 -0.64
CA LEU A 150 -9.04 -10.37 -0.22
C LEU A 150 -9.47 -11.02 1.10
N ASP A 151 -9.16 -12.29 1.31
CA ASP A 151 -9.40 -12.99 2.58
C ASP A 151 -8.66 -12.28 3.72
N PHE A 152 -7.40 -11.88 3.49
CA PHE A 152 -6.66 -11.05 4.45
C PHE A 152 -7.36 -9.71 4.76
N LEU A 153 -7.87 -9.00 3.74
CA LEU A 153 -8.60 -7.74 3.96
C LEU A 153 -9.92 -7.96 4.73
N PHE A 154 -10.73 -8.93 4.31
CA PHE A 154 -12.09 -9.13 4.80
C PHE A 154 -12.18 -9.94 6.09
N THR A 155 -11.18 -10.74 6.40
CA THR A 155 -11.08 -11.45 7.67
C THR A 155 -10.17 -10.66 8.60
N ASN A 156 -8.86 -10.65 8.37
CA ASN A 156 -7.89 -10.17 9.37
C ASN A 156 -8.03 -8.67 9.66
N LEU A 157 -8.04 -7.83 8.62
CA LEU A 157 -8.11 -6.37 8.82
C LEU A 157 -9.50 -5.92 9.25
N THR A 158 -10.55 -6.50 8.69
CA THR A 158 -11.93 -6.18 9.06
C THR A 158 -12.25 -6.58 10.50
N GLU A 159 -11.75 -7.72 10.98
CA GLU A 159 -11.85 -8.10 12.40
C GLU A 159 -11.11 -7.13 13.31
N ALA A 160 -9.87 -6.76 12.97
CA ALA A 160 -9.11 -5.77 13.72
C ALA A 160 -9.83 -4.39 13.78
N TYR A 161 -10.46 -4.01 12.67
CA TYR A 161 -11.24 -2.77 12.56
C TYR A 161 -12.53 -2.82 13.39
N ASN A 162 -13.30 -3.91 13.29
CA ASN A 162 -14.63 -4.06 13.90
C ASN A 162 -14.62 -4.60 15.34
N HIS A 163 -13.45 -4.85 15.93
CA HIS A 163 -13.31 -5.39 17.28
C HIS A 163 -14.22 -4.66 18.30
N LYS A 164 -15.17 -5.41 18.90
CA LYS A 164 -16.40 -4.97 19.58
C LYS A 164 -16.19 -4.34 20.97
N LYS A 165 -15.34 -3.31 21.09
CA LYS A 165 -15.42 -2.42 22.25
C LYS A 165 -16.43 -1.31 21.92
N THR A 166 -17.57 -1.33 22.62
CA THR A 166 -18.81 -0.58 22.33
C THR A 166 -18.72 0.95 22.40
N GLN A 167 -17.51 1.50 22.58
CA GLN A 167 -17.23 2.94 22.69
C GLN A 167 -15.98 3.39 21.93
N ASP A 168 -15.43 2.57 21.02
CA ASP A 168 -14.24 2.98 20.27
C ASP A 168 -14.56 4.02 19.20
N ILE A 169 -13.91 5.17 19.35
CA ILE A 169 -13.88 6.25 18.37
C ILE A 169 -13.19 5.73 17.09
N LEU A 170 -13.68 6.14 15.92
CA LEU A 170 -13.24 5.71 14.58
C LEU A 170 -11.71 5.61 14.41
N HIS A 171 -10.98 6.55 15.00
CA HIS A 171 -9.52 6.58 14.96
C HIS A 171 -8.84 5.34 15.53
N ARG A 172 -9.36 4.79 16.64
CA ARG A 172 -8.78 3.60 17.28
C ARG A 172 -8.96 2.37 16.40
N LYS A 173 -10.08 2.30 15.68
CA LYS A 173 -10.34 1.23 14.71
C LYS A 173 -9.33 1.27 13.56
N ARG A 174 -9.11 2.46 12.99
CA ARG A 174 -8.12 2.69 11.92
C ARG A 174 -6.70 2.35 12.38
N ARG A 175 -6.31 2.81 13.57
CA ARG A 175 -5.00 2.51 14.16
C ARG A 175 -4.80 1.00 14.42
N ARG A 176 -5.83 0.28 14.87
CA ARG A 176 -5.76 -1.19 15.00
C ARG A 176 -5.62 -1.91 13.67
N ALA A 177 -6.37 -1.48 12.65
CA ALA A 177 -6.23 -2.05 11.31
C ALA A 177 -4.81 -1.84 10.79
N LEU A 178 -4.26 -0.64 10.92
CA LEU A 178 -2.88 -0.34 10.51
C LEU A 178 -1.83 -1.11 11.34
N ALA A 179 -2.04 -1.28 12.65
CA ALA A 179 -1.17 -2.10 13.49
C ALA A 179 -1.21 -3.58 13.07
N SER A 180 -2.40 -4.10 12.77
CA SER A 180 -2.59 -5.48 12.26
C SER A 180 -1.92 -5.66 10.90
N LEU A 181 -2.02 -4.66 10.02
CA LEU A 181 -1.33 -4.64 8.74
C LEU A 181 0.19 -4.69 8.93
N LEU A 182 0.76 -3.84 9.80
CA LEU A 182 2.19 -3.87 10.10
C LEU A 182 2.64 -5.24 10.60
N GLN A 183 1.94 -5.84 11.59
CA GLN A 183 2.27 -7.18 12.10
C GLN A 183 2.23 -8.23 10.99
N SER A 184 1.18 -8.17 10.16
CA SER A 184 0.98 -9.13 9.07
C SER A 184 2.04 -9.00 7.98
N LEU A 185 2.79 -7.90 7.96
CA LEU A 185 3.90 -7.63 7.06
C LEU A 185 5.26 -7.69 7.75
N ASP A 186 5.38 -8.32 8.93
CA ASP A 186 6.61 -8.39 9.72
C ASP A 186 7.24 -7.01 10.00
N MET A 187 6.40 -6.01 10.28
CA MET A 187 6.80 -4.67 10.69
C MET A 187 6.37 -4.40 12.14
N ASP A 188 7.18 -3.65 12.88
CA ASP A 188 6.89 -3.33 14.28
C ASP A 188 5.69 -2.36 14.40
N PRO A 189 4.57 -2.74 15.05
CA PRO A 189 3.43 -1.84 15.27
C PRO A 189 3.76 -0.62 16.13
N LYS A 190 4.88 -0.65 16.87
CA LYS A 190 5.38 0.52 17.60
C LYS A 190 5.80 1.67 16.68
N LEU A 191 5.92 1.44 15.37
CA LEU A 191 6.08 2.50 14.38
C LEU A 191 4.90 3.50 14.40
N LEU A 192 3.72 3.10 14.88
CA LEU A 192 2.55 3.97 15.04
C LEU A 192 2.50 4.73 16.37
N GLN A 193 3.38 4.40 17.33
CA GLN A 193 3.34 5.04 18.64
C GLN A 193 3.88 6.46 18.54
N PRO A 194 3.21 7.46 19.16
CA PRO A 194 3.78 8.80 19.31
C PRO A 194 5.09 8.64 20.09
N ARG A 195 6.23 8.88 19.45
CA ARG A 195 7.52 8.65 20.08
C ARG A 195 7.94 9.91 20.82
N THR A 196 8.06 9.84 22.13
CA THR A 196 8.59 10.93 22.95
C THR A 196 10.07 11.17 22.60
N ARG A 197 10.38 12.40 22.19
CA ARG A 197 11.67 13.13 22.04
C ARG A 197 13.03 12.47 21.72
N THR A 198 13.33 11.19 21.91
CA THR A 198 14.75 10.74 21.95
C THR A 198 15.12 9.42 21.27
N SER A 199 14.22 8.69 20.59
CA SER A 199 14.61 7.42 19.94
C SER A 199 14.11 7.26 18.50
N TRP A 200 14.22 8.32 17.71
CA TRP A 200 14.29 8.17 16.25
C TRP A 200 15.74 7.82 15.90
N THR A 201 15.99 6.55 15.60
CA THR A 201 17.25 6.17 14.96
C THR A 201 16.98 6.05 13.46
N LEU A 202 17.90 6.54 12.62
CA LEU A 202 17.84 6.44 11.16
C LEU A 202 17.70 4.98 10.68
N GLN A 203 17.99 4.00 11.56
CA GLN A 203 17.78 2.57 11.34
C GLN A 203 16.30 2.17 11.26
N ASP A 204 15.37 2.94 11.84
CA ASP A 204 13.92 2.72 11.68
C ASP A 204 13.39 3.27 10.32
N GLY A 205 14.21 4.04 9.60
CA GLY A 205 14.01 4.44 8.20
C GLY A 205 12.74 5.23 7.87
N ASN A 206 12.54 5.48 6.58
CA ASN A 206 11.24 5.89 6.03
C ASN A 206 10.33 4.66 5.94
N TRP A 207 9.84 4.20 7.08
CA TRP A 207 9.06 2.96 7.15
C TRP A 207 7.77 3.02 6.33
N LEU A 208 7.21 4.21 6.09
CA LEU A 208 6.04 4.38 5.24
C LEU A 208 6.30 3.98 3.78
N GLU A 209 7.47 4.31 3.24
CA GLU A 209 7.91 3.86 1.91
C GLU A 209 8.07 2.34 1.87
N THR A 210 8.65 1.75 2.91
CA THR A 210 8.78 0.28 3.03
C THR A 210 7.41 -0.39 3.11
N LEU A 211 6.50 0.13 3.94
CA LEU A 211 5.13 -0.37 4.07
C LEU A 211 4.41 -0.30 2.72
N ASN A 212 4.46 0.84 2.03
CA ASN A 212 3.83 0.99 0.73
C ASN A 212 4.37 -0.01 -0.30
N ALA A 213 5.71 -0.15 -0.38
CA ALA A 213 6.33 -1.12 -1.27
C ALA A 213 5.91 -2.57 -0.96
N ARG A 214 5.76 -2.93 0.32
CA ARG A 214 5.26 -4.26 0.72
C ARG A 214 3.79 -4.44 0.33
N ILE A 215 2.93 -3.47 0.59
CA ILE A 215 1.51 -3.53 0.21
C ILE A 215 1.35 -3.71 -1.30
N LEU A 216 2.04 -2.91 -2.11
CA LEU A 216 1.91 -2.98 -3.57
C LEU A 216 2.36 -4.32 -4.15
N LYS A 217 3.31 -5.01 -3.52
CA LYS A 217 3.72 -6.37 -3.93
C LYS A 217 2.67 -7.44 -3.65
N LEU A 218 1.72 -7.18 -2.76
CA LEU A 218 0.69 -8.14 -2.35
C LEU A 218 -0.58 -8.04 -3.18
N ILE A 219 -0.80 -6.87 -3.80
CA ILE A 219 -1.97 -6.66 -4.63
C ILE A 219 -1.70 -7.32 -6.00
N PRO A 220 -2.55 -8.24 -6.46
CA PRO A 220 -2.43 -8.83 -7.79
C PRO A 220 -2.42 -7.76 -8.89
N GLU A 221 -1.75 -8.05 -9.99
CA GLU A 221 -1.54 -7.06 -11.05
C GLU A 221 -2.87 -6.61 -11.70
N SER A 222 -3.76 -7.55 -11.99
CA SER A 222 -5.13 -7.31 -12.48
C SER A 222 -5.96 -6.41 -11.56
N MET A 223 -5.62 -6.37 -10.27
CA MET A 223 -6.26 -5.57 -9.23
C MET A 223 -5.64 -4.18 -9.07
N LEU A 224 -4.40 -3.98 -9.52
CA LEU A 224 -3.71 -2.68 -9.52
C LEU A 224 -4.07 -1.80 -10.72
N LYS A 225 -4.61 -2.40 -11.80
CA LYS A 225 -4.88 -1.71 -13.07
C LYS A 225 -6.11 -0.80 -12.99
N ILE A 226 -6.02 0.32 -13.72
CA ILE A 226 -7.16 1.15 -14.11
C ILE A 226 -7.52 0.77 -15.55
N TYR A 227 -8.76 0.34 -15.74
CA TYR A 227 -9.27 -0.05 -17.05
C TYR A 227 -9.96 1.13 -17.72
N THR A 228 -9.60 1.41 -18.96
CA THR A 228 -10.18 2.49 -19.78
C THR A 228 -10.75 1.92 -21.07
N ASP A 229 -11.43 2.74 -21.86
CA ASP A 229 -11.92 2.34 -23.18
C ASP A 229 -10.77 1.88 -24.10
N ASP A 230 -9.59 2.47 -23.94
CA ASP A 230 -8.36 2.13 -24.69
C ASP A 230 -7.50 1.05 -24.01
N ASN A 231 -7.78 0.72 -22.75
CA ASN A 231 -7.04 -0.26 -21.95
C ASN A 231 -8.01 -1.23 -21.26
N LEU A 232 -8.64 -2.09 -22.06
CA LEU A 232 -9.52 -3.15 -21.55
C LEU A 232 -8.72 -4.27 -20.88
N PRO A 233 -9.34 -5.02 -19.95
CA PRO A 233 -8.69 -6.17 -19.32
C PRO A 233 -8.25 -7.19 -20.35
N SER A 234 -7.07 -7.78 -20.13
CA SER A 234 -6.66 -8.97 -20.85
C SER A 234 -7.62 -10.13 -20.55
N GLN A 235 -7.53 -11.22 -21.33
CA GLN A 235 -8.31 -12.43 -21.02
C GLN A 235 -7.96 -12.99 -19.63
N GLN A 236 -6.69 -12.90 -19.22
CA GLN A 236 -6.27 -13.36 -17.91
C GLN A 236 -6.84 -12.47 -16.80
N ASP A 237 -6.73 -11.14 -16.95
CA ASP A 237 -7.32 -10.20 -15.99
C ASP A 237 -8.84 -10.46 -15.85
N ALA A 238 -9.55 -10.65 -16.96
CA ALA A 238 -10.99 -10.92 -16.96
C ALA A 238 -11.35 -12.26 -16.29
N LYS A 239 -10.53 -13.31 -16.46
CA LYS A 239 -10.70 -14.58 -15.75
C LYS A 239 -10.49 -14.40 -14.25
N THR A 240 -9.42 -13.72 -13.85
CA THR A 240 -9.10 -13.41 -12.45
C THR A 240 -10.24 -12.65 -11.79
N LEU A 241 -10.68 -11.54 -12.40
CA LEU A 241 -11.79 -10.71 -11.91
C LEU A 241 -13.10 -11.51 -11.78
N ALA A 242 -13.44 -12.33 -12.80
CA ALA A 242 -14.62 -13.16 -12.77
C ALA A 242 -14.57 -14.21 -11.65
N ALA A 243 -13.42 -14.88 -11.50
CA ALA A 243 -13.21 -15.93 -10.51
C ALA A 243 -13.25 -15.42 -9.06
N ILE A 244 -12.80 -14.18 -8.82
CA ILE A 244 -12.87 -13.54 -7.51
C ILE A 244 -14.30 -13.13 -7.17
N HIS A 245 -15.04 -12.58 -8.12
CA HIS A 245 -16.43 -12.16 -7.94
C HIS A 245 -17.43 -13.33 -7.98
N SER A 246 -16.95 -14.56 -8.18
CA SER A 246 -17.80 -15.76 -8.33
C SER A 246 -18.84 -15.60 -9.45
N ILE A 247 -18.47 -14.91 -10.53
CA ILE A 247 -19.31 -14.76 -11.74
C ILE A 247 -18.79 -15.66 -12.86
N SER A 248 -19.70 -16.09 -13.74
CA SER A 248 -19.33 -16.89 -14.90
C SER A 248 -18.47 -16.08 -15.86
N TYR A 249 -17.27 -16.59 -16.18
CA TYR A 249 -16.41 -15.95 -17.17
C TYR A 249 -17.10 -15.87 -18.54
N SER A 250 -17.09 -14.68 -19.13
CA SER A 250 -17.49 -14.44 -20.50
C SER A 250 -16.26 -14.08 -21.34
N PRO A 251 -16.09 -14.62 -22.55
CA PRO A 251 -15.02 -14.20 -23.46
C PRO A 251 -15.06 -12.70 -23.81
N LYS A 252 -16.20 -12.04 -23.58
CA LYS A 252 -16.35 -10.59 -23.73
C LYS A 252 -15.95 -9.91 -22.42
N THR A 253 -14.73 -9.39 -22.36
CA THR A 253 -14.15 -8.72 -21.17
C THR A 253 -14.96 -7.53 -20.68
N THR A 254 -15.68 -6.83 -21.57
CA THR A 254 -16.58 -5.71 -21.23
C THR A 254 -17.70 -6.10 -20.27
N ASN A 255 -18.21 -7.34 -20.36
CA ASN A 255 -19.27 -7.80 -19.46
C ASN A 255 -18.72 -7.98 -18.04
N VAL A 256 -17.52 -8.57 -17.93
CA VAL A 256 -16.84 -8.77 -16.64
C VAL A 256 -16.61 -7.43 -15.94
N LEU A 257 -16.12 -6.41 -16.66
CA LEU A 257 -15.94 -5.07 -16.08
C LEU A 257 -17.24 -4.48 -15.56
N SER A 258 -18.33 -4.57 -16.33
CA SER A 258 -19.62 -3.99 -15.92
C SER A 258 -20.18 -4.59 -14.62
N GLU A 259 -19.80 -5.83 -14.29
CA GLU A 259 -20.26 -6.53 -13.08
C GLU A 259 -19.29 -6.44 -11.90
N THR A 260 -18.01 -6.19 -12.16
CA THR A 260 -16.94 -6.28 -11.13
C THR A 260 -16.32 -4.93 -10.78
N SER A 261 -16.49 -3.91 -11.61
CA SER A 261 -15.79 -2.63 -11.49
C SER A 261 -16.71 -1.45 -11.16
N VAL A 262 -16.11 -0.37 -10.65
CA VAL A 262 -16.74 0.94 -10.46
C VAL A 262 -15.91 2.02 -11.13
N SER A 263 -16.57 3.11 -11.55
CA SER A 263 -15.85 4.27 -12.06
C SER A 263 -14.94 4.86 -10.99
N TYR A 264 -13.67 5.07 -11.34
CA TYR A 264 -12.69 5.77 -10.54
C TYR A 264 -12.45 7.15 -11.14
N ARG A 265 -13.16 8.15 -10.59
CA ARG A 265 -13.17 9.52 -11.10
C ARG A 265 -13.42 9.53 -12.62
N PHE A 266 -12.65 10.31 -13.36
CA PHE A 266 -12.61 10.35 -14.82
C PHE A 266 -11.53 9.44 -15.41
N ARG A 267 -10.80 8.68 -14.57
CA ARG A 267 -9.60 7.91 -14.98
C ARG A 267 -9.91 6.57 -15.62
N GLY A 268 -11.08 6.01 -15.34
CA GLY A 268 -11.48 4.70 -15.85
C GLY A 268 -12.26 3.92 -14.81
N GLN A 269 -12.10 2.60 -14.82
CA GLN A 269 -12.76 1.66 -13.94
C GLN A 269 -11.74 0.89 -13.10
N ILE A 270 -12.06 0.68 -11.82
CA ILE A 270 -11.28 -0.12 -10.88
C ILE A 270 -12.16 -1.20 -10.27
N MET A 271 -11.56 -2.24 -9.73
CA MET A 271 -12.30 -3.30 -9.06
C MET A 271 -13.06 -2.78 -7.84
N SER A 272 -14.37 -3.01 -7.82
CA SER A 272 -15.31 -2.44 -6.84
C SER A 272 -15.04 -2.87 -5.39
N ILE A 273 -14.87 -4.18 -5.18
CA ILE A 273 -14.61 -4.78 -3.87
C ILE A 273 -13.29 -4.26 -3.30
N LEU A 274 -12.27 -4.10 -4.15
CA LEU A 274 -10.98 -3.59 -3.72
C LEU A 274 -11.02 -2.10 -3.39
N ALA A 275 -11.76 -1.30 -4.16
CA ALA A 275 -11.90 0.13 -3.95
C ALA A 275 -12.34 0.48 -2.53
N GLU A 276 -13.40 -0.18 -2.05
CA GLU A 276 -13.94 0.05 -0.71
C GLU A 276 -13.01 -0.47 0.40
N ALA A 277 -12.49 -1.69 0.23
CA ALA A 277 -11.65 -2.33 1.25
C ALA A 277 -10.30 -1.61 1.42
N MET A 278 -9.61 -1.29 0.32
CA MET A 278 -8.32 -0.59 0.37
C MET A 278 -8.46 0.79 0.98
N ASP A 279 -9.46 1.58 0.57
CA ASP A 279 -9.68 2.91 1.13
C ASP A 279 -9.87 2.84 2.64
N HIS A 280 -10.81 2.00 3.10
CA HIS A 280 -11.22 1.99 4.49
C HIS A 280 -10.23 1.29 5.44
N LEU A 281 -9.54 0.24 4.98
CA LEU A 281 -8.68 -0.60 5.82
C LEU A 281 -7.20 -0.26 5.72
N ILE A 282 -6.76 0.38 4.62
CA ILE A 282 -5.35 0.64 4.36
C ILE A 282 -5.09 2.13 4.11
N ILE A 283 -5.62 2.69 3.02
CA ILE A 283 -5.25 4.03 2.54
C ILE A 283 -5.68 5.10 3.55
N ARG A 284 -6.95 5.18 3.95
CA ARG A 284 -7.37 6.19 4.93
C ARG A 284 -6.71 6.04 6.29
N PRO A 285 -6.58 4.83 6.86
CA PRO A 285 -5.78 4.64 8.06
C PRO A 285 -4.35 5.16 7.94
N MET A 286 -3.66 4.90 6.82
CA MET A 286 -2.30 5.42 6.58
C MET A 286 -2.29 6.95 6.46
N GLN A 287 -3.16 7.52 5.63
CA GLN A 287 -3.21 8.98 5.40
C GLN A 287 -3.47 9.77 6.67
N LEU A 288 -4.42 9.30 7.49
CA LEU A 288 -4.86 10.03 8.67
C LEU A 288 -4.04 9.71 9.93
N THR A 289 -3.17 8.69 9.89
CA THR A 289 -2.22 8.38 10.99
C THR A 289 -0.80 8.85 10.70
N VAL A 290 -0.42 8.93 9.42
CA VAL A 290 0.97 9.13 8.99
C VAL A 290 1.08 10.29 8.02
N SER A 291 0.75 10.10 6.75
CA SER A 291 0.88 11.14 5.73
C SER A 291 0.07 10.81 4.48
N PHE A 292 -0.38 11.85 3.79
CA PHE A 292 -1.15 11.74 2.56
C PHE A 292 -0.29 11.38 1.33
N ALA A 293 0.97 11.81 1.32
CA ALA A 293 1.97 11.44 0.31
C ALA A 293 3.15 10.73 0.96
N ILE A 294 3.81 9.86 0.19
CA ILE A 294 4.88 9.01 0.72
C ILE A 294 6.22 9.61 0.32
N PRO A 295 7.04 10.09 1.28
CA PRO A 295 8.38 10.55 0.95
C PRO A 295 9.23 9.39 0.45
N ASN A 296 10.34 9.69 -0.23
CA ASN A 296 11.41 8.73 -0.48
C ASN A 296 12.77 9.39 -0.30
N LYS A 297 13.83 8.58 -0.33
CA LYS A 297 15.21 9.08 -0.20
C LYS A 297 15.53 10.19 -1.21
N ALA A 298 15.10 10.04 -2.47
CA ALA A 298 15.37 11.01 -3.53
C ALA A 298 14.70 12.38 -3.27
N ALA A 299 13.45 12.37 -2.78
CA ALA A 299 12.72 13.58 -2.40
C ALA A 299 13.41 14.32 -1.24
N ILE A 300 13.81 13.59 -0.20
CA ILE A 300 14.51 14.17 0.95
C ILE A 300 15.87 14.76 0.53
N GLN A 301 16.61 14.07 -0.35
CA GLN A 301 17.88 14.56 -0.90
C GLN A 301 17.70 15.83 -1.72
N ALA A 302 16.72 15.88 -2.62
CA ALA A 302 16.44 17.07 -3.42
C ALA A 302 16.09 18.29 -2.54
N LEU A 303 15.34 18.07 -1.45
CA LEU A 303 15.03 19.12 -0.49
C LEU A 303 16.24 19.57 0.33
N GLN A 304 17.14 18.65 0.68
CA GLN A 304 18.39 18.96 1.35
C GLN A 304 19.31 19.83 0.48
N GLU A 305 19.36 19.55 -0.83
CA GLU A 305 20.17 20.28 -1.82
C GLU A 305 19.70 21.72 -2.06
N LEU A 306 18.50 22.10 -1.63
CA LEU A 306 18.05 23.49 -1.70
C LEU A 306 18.84 24.42 -0.77
N HIS A 307 19.44 23.88 0.30
CA HIS A 307 20.17 24.64 1.33
C HIS A 307 19.37 25.84 1.90
N THR A 308 18.04 25.77 1.85
CA THR A 308 17.13 26.75 2.45
C THR A 308 16.30 26.08 3.53
N PRO A 309 16.00 26.78 4.63
CA PRO A 309 14.92 26.39 5.52
C PRO A 309 13.60 26.11 4.79
N ILE A 310 12.76 25.25 5.37
CA ILE A 310 11.44 24.90 4.84
C ILE A 310 10.35 25.39 5.80
N VAL A 311 9.31 26.00 5.27
CA VAL A 311 8.05 26.21 5.99
C VAL A 311 7.02 25.21 5.45
N GLU A 312 6.61 24.26 6.27
CA GLU A 312 5.61 23.24 5.91
C GLU A 312 4.25 23.70 6.39
N MET A 313 3.31 23.93 5.47
CA MET A 313 1.94 24.31 5.80
C MET A 313 1.01 23.11 5.59
N GLY A 314 0.18 22.81 6.59
CA GLY A 314 -0.66 21.60 6.60
C GLY A 314 0.14 20.35 6.97
N ALA A 315 1.04 20.46 7.95
CA ALA A 315 1.97 19.39 8.31
C ALA A 315 1.30 18.11 8.85
N GLY A 316 0.01 18.17 9.24
CA GLY A 316 -0.72 17.02 9.76
C GLY A 316 -0.02 16.40 10.96
N SER A 317 0.36 15.12 10.85
CA SER A 317 1.07 14.40 11.93
C SER A 317 2.55 14.81 12.11
N GLY A 318 3.12 15.57 11.16
CA GLY A 318 4.54 15.94 11.11
C GLY A 318 5.48 14.86 10.62
N TYR A 319 4.99 13.82 9.92
CA TYR A 319 5.84 12.73 9.42
C TYR A 319 6.93 13.22 8.46
N TRP A 320 6.57 14.08 7.49
CA TRP A 320 7.55 14.71 6.58
C TRP A 320 8.50 15.63 7.35
N THR A 321 7.97 16.49 8.23
CA THR A 321 8.77 17.34 9.13
C THR A 321 9.84 16.54 9.87
N ALA A 322 9.47 15.41 10.47
CA ALA A 322 10.40 14.55 11.23
C ALA A 322 11.53 14.02 10.34
N LEU A 323 11.19 13.50 9.16
CA LEU A 323 12.16 12.98 8.19
C LEU A 323 13.12 14.06 7.69
N LEU A 324 12.60 15.23 7.34
CA LEU A 324 13.39 16.36 6.83
C LEU A 324 14.37 16.88 7.90
N ARG A 325 13.89 17.07 9.14
CA ARG A 325 14.75 17.49 10.26
C ARG A 325 15.81 16.47 10.59
N HIS A 326 15.46 15.19 10.50
CA HIS A 326 16.44 14.11 10.67
C HIS A 326 17.52 14.12 9.59
N ALA A 327 17.19 14.54 8.37
CA ALA A 327 18.14 14.79 7.28
C ALA A 327 18.93 16.11 7.46
N GLY A 328 18.75 16.84 8.57
CA GLY A 328 19.45 18.08 8.87
C GLY A 328 18.83 19.33 8.24
N ILE A 329 17.61 19.25 7.72
CA ILE A 329 16.89 20.39 7.14
C ILE A 329 16.16 21.14 8.26
N HIS A 330 16.31 22.46 8.33
CA HIS A 330 15.50 23.27 9.23
C HIS A 330 14.07 23.36 8.70
N VAL A 331 13.08 22.95 9.50
CA VAL A 331 11.66 22.99 9.12
C VAL A 331 10.85 23.68 10.20
N ASP A 332 10.13 24.74 9.82
CA ASP A 332 9.06 25.34 10.61
C ASP A 332 7.72 24.77 10.12
N ALA A 333 7.08 23.93 10.93
CA ALA A 333 5.88 23.20 10.56
C ALA A 333 4.64 23.82 11.20
N TYR A 334 3.61 24.05 10.38
CA TYR A 334 2.34 24.62 10.80
C TYR A 334 1.17 23.74 10.35
N ASP A 335 0.15 23.69 11.18
CA ASP A 335 -1.14 23.11 10.84
C ASP A 335 -2.26 23.95 11.47
N ARG A 336 -3.45 23.99 10.84
CA ARG A 336 -4.65 24.61 11.43
C ARG A 336 -4.92 24.04 12.82
N GLN A 337 -4.58 22.77 12.96
CA GLN A 337 -4.73 21.91 14.10
C GLN A 337 -3.34 21.64 14.73
N GLY A 338 -2.83 22.57 15.55
CA GLY A 338 -1.48 22.44 16.14
C GLY A 338 -1.33 21.26 17.11
N ALA A 339 -0.09 20.80 17.36
CA ALA A 339 0.20 19.53 18.06
C ALA A 339 -0.43 19.33 19.45
N GLN A 340 -0.92 20.40 20.09
CA GLN A 340 -1.49 20.38 21.42
C GLN A 340 -3.03 20.36 21.48
N SER A 341 -3.76 20.47 20.36
CA SER A 341 -5.22 20.50 20.45
C SER A 341 -5.85 19.09 20.59
N LYS A 342 -6.95 19.04 21.34
CA LYS A 342 -7.65 17.82 21.76
C LYS A 342 -8.68 17.31 20.74
N ASP A 343 -9.03 18.14 19.76
CA ASP A 343 -10.08 17.89 18.77
C ASP A 343 -9.48 17.62 17.38
N HIS A 344 -8.47 16.75 17.31
CA HIS A 344 -7.71 16.53 16.07
C HIS A 344 -8.07 15.27 15.29
N GLU A 345 -8.14 15.46 13.97
CA GLU A 345 -8.50 14.41 13.02
C GLU A 345 -7.36 13.40 12.79
N PHE A 346 -6.15 13.69 13.29
CA PHE A 346 -4.91 12.91 13.13
C PHE A 346 -4.58 11.93 14.29
N TYR A 347 -5.60 11.51 15.03
CA TYR A 347 -5.58 10.28 15.85
C TYR A 347 -4.51 10.23 16.95
N ASP A 348 -4.24 11.37 17.58
CA ASP A 348 -3.28 11.52 18.66
C ASP A 348 -1.87 11.01 18.30
N THR A 349 -1.51 10.99 17.00
CA THR A 349 -0.21 10.53 16.51
C THR A 349 0.60 11.70 15.96
N TRP A 350 1.75 11.93 16.58
CA TRP A 350 2.68 12.99 16.18
C TRP A 350 4.09 12.40 16.04
N TYR A 351 4.78 12.81 14.98
CA TYR A 351 6.19 12.47 14.76
C TYR A 351 7.11 13.60 15.20
N THR A 352 6.56 14.78 15.46
CA THR A 352 7.23 15.96 16.04
C THR A 352 6.34 16.65 17.07
N GLU A 353 6.92 17.24 18.11
CA GLU A 353 6.15 17.84 19.23
C GLU A 353 5.81 19.32 19.02
N ASP A 354 6.37 19.94 17.98
CA ASP A 354 6.44 21.39 17.76
C ASP A 354 5.79 21.79 16.43
N ILE A 355 4.65 21.18 16.10
CA ILE A 355 3.80 21.67 15.00
C ILE A 355 2.99 22.85 15.52
N HIS A 356 3.28 24.02 14.97
CA HIS A 356 2.69 25.29 15.37
C HIS A 356 1.25 25.38 14.85
N GLN A 357 0.36 25.94 15.66
CA GLN A 357 -0.99 26.23 15.19
C GLN A 357 -0.97 27.45 14.29
N GLY A 358 -1.47 27.32 13.06
CA GLY A 358 -1.61 28.44 12.12
C GLY A 358 -2.08 27.99 10.74
N ASP A 359 -2.82 28.87 10.08
CA ASP A 359 -3.12 28.75 8.64
C ASP A 359 -2.18 29.67 7.83
N CYS A 360 -2.13 29.49 6.52
CA CYS A 360 -1.17 30.24 5.70
C CYS A 360 -1.41 31.75 5.70
N GLU A 361 -2.66 32.19 5.72
CA GLU A 361 -2.98 33.62 5.72
C GLU A 361 -2.46 34.27 7.01
N THR A 362 -2.76 33.69 8.16
CA THR A 362 -2.30 34.21 9.45
C THR A 362 -0.79 34.09 9.61
N VAL A 363 -0.18 32.96 9.22
CA VAL A 363 1.28 32.76 9.37
C VAL A 363 2.07 33.77 8.55
N PHE A 364 1.73 33.96 7.27
CA PHE A 364 2.48 34.86 6.39
C PHE A 364 2.14 36.34 6.59
N GLN A 365 0.96 36.68 7.12
CA GLN A 365 0.65 38.05 7.55
C GLN A 365 1.47 38.48 8.78
N HIS A 366 1.66 37.59 9.76
CA HIS A 366 2.36 37.92 11.00
C HIS A 366 3.88 37.68 10.91
N THR A 367 4.30 36.79 10.01
CA THR A 367 5.71 36.34 9.93
C THR A 367 6.19 36.39 8.49
N GLN A 368 6.12 37.58 7.87
CA GLN A 368 6.56 37.80 6.48
C GLN A 368 7.98 37.27 6.20
N GLN A 369 8.88 37.37 7.19
CA GLN A 369 10.25 36.86 7.09
C GLN A 369 10.32 35.35 6.76
N LEU A 370 9.34 34.54 7.18
CA LEU A 370 9.30 33.12 6.80
C LEU A 370 9.20 32.98 5.29
N ALA A 371 8.32 33.75 4.63
CA ALA A 371 8.18 33.68 3.18
C ALA A 371 9.47 34.08 2.44
N GLU A 372 10.17 35.10 2.94
CA GLU A 372 11.40 35.61 2.32
C GLU A 372 12.60 34.66 2.47
N THR A 373 12.64 33.86 3.53
CA THR A 373 13.81 33.04 3.90
C THR A 373 13.60 31.54 3.74
N HIS A 374 12.35 31.08 3.67
CA HIS A 374 11.99 29.67 3.60
C HIS A 374 11.43 29.30 2.24
N THR A 375 11.71 28.07 1.81
CA THR A 375 10.95 27.40 0.76
C THR A 375 9.63 26.91 1.33
N LEU A 376 8.50 27.24 0.68
CA LEU A 376 7.19 26.72 1.08
C LEU A 376 7.07 25.25 0.68
N LEU A 377 6.66 24.38 1.60
CA LEU A 377 6.32 22.99 1.34
C LEU A 377 4.81 22.78 1.53
N LEU A 378 4.14 22.32 0.48
CA LEU A 378 2.74 21.91 0.48
C LEU A 378 2.62 20.46 0.04
N ILE A 379 2.07 19.62 0.91
CA ILE A 379 1.84 18.19 0.65
C ILE A 379 0.34 17.96 0.66
N TRP A 380 -0.22 17.56 -0.48
CA TRP A 380 -1.66 17.30 -0.61
C TRP A 380 -2.55 18.42 -0.07
N PRO A 381 -2.38 19.69 -0.52
CA PRO A 381 -3.07 20.82 0.07
C PRO A 381 -4.57 20.95 -0.29
N ASN A 382 -5.20 19.93 -0.85
CA ASN A 382 -6.61 20.00 -1.23
C ASN A 382 -7.54 19.88 -0.01
N ASP A 383 -8.49 20.81 0.06
CA ASP A 383 -9.65 20.79 0.96
C ASP A 383 -10.91 20.41 0.13
N PRO A 384 -12.14 20.34 0.67
CA PRO A 384 -13.33 20.10 -0.13
C PRO A 384 -13.57 21.20 -1.18
N ASP A 385 -13.13 20.92 -2.41
CA ASP A 385 -13.38 21.78 -3.57
C ASP A 385 -14.66 21.34 -4.31
N PRO A 386 -15.73 22.17 -4.33
CA PRO A 386 -16.95 21.86 -5.05
C PRO A 386 -16.83 21.89 -6.57
N VAL A 387 -15.74 22.44 -7.11
CA VAL A 387 -15.53 22.55 -8.56
C VAL A 387 -14.83 21.31 -9.08
N ASP A 388 -13.61 21.03 -8.64
CA ASP A 388 -12.81 19.92 -9.17
C ASP A 388 -13.09 18.58 -8.48
N ASN A 389 -13.62 18.63 -7.25
CA ASN A 389 -13.76 17.47 -6.36
C ASN A 389 -15.13 17.40 -5.65
N PRO A 390 -16.26 17.60 -6.36
CA PRO A 390 -17.60 17.74 -5.76
C PRO A 390 -18.04 16.54 -4.91
N GLN A 391 -17.51 15.35 -5.17
CA GLN A 391 -17.79 14.13 -4.40
C GLN A 391 -17.21 14.15 -2.98
N PHE A 392 -16.23 15.02 -2.70
CA PHE A 392 -15.61 15.16 -1.38
C PHE A 392 -16.19 16.33 -0.58
N VAL A 393 -17.12 17.09 -1.16
CA VAL A 393 -17.81 18.18 -0.47
C VAL A 393 -18.79 17.64 0.55
N VAL A 394 -18.49 17.89 1.82
CA VAL A 394 -19.47 17.74 2.90
C VAL A 394 -20.57 18.79 2.66
N HIS A 395 -21.84 18.39 2.65
CA HIS A 395 -23.00 19.23 2.30
C HIS A 395 -23.27 20.44 3.23
N ASP A 396 -22.27 20.92 3.97
CA ASP A 396 -22.34 22.19 4.67
C ASP A 396 -22.23 23.34 3.65
N LYS A 397 -23.37 24.00 3.40
CA LYS A 397 -23.51 25.10 2.45
C LYS A 397 -22.63 26.31 2.76
N SER A 398 -22.01 26.38 3.94
CA SER A 398 -21.13 27.50 4.32
C SER A 398 -19.72 27.41 3.71
N LEU A 399 -19.27 26.21 3.33
CA LEU A 399 -17.92 25.99 2.80
C LEU A 399 -17.79 26.33 1.30
N SER A 400 -18.87 26.29 0.53
CA SER A 400 -18.85 26.54 -0.92
C SER A 400 -18.53 27.99 -1.33
N SER A 401 -18.41 28.91 -0.38
CA SER A 401 -18.12 30.33 -0.63
C SER A 401 -16.73 30.77 -0.17
N GLN A 402 -15.93 29.91 0.45
CA GLN A 402 -14.56 30.26 0.84
C GLN A 402 -13.58 29.90 -0.29
N PRO A 403 -12.52 30.71 -0.50
CA PRO A 403 -11.46 30.34 -1.43
C PRO A 403 -10.82 29.02 -0.99
N THR A 404 -10.47 28.15 -1.93
CA THR A 404 -9.83 26.88 -1.59
C THR A 404 -8.47 27.13 -0.93
N TRP A 405 -8.18 26.35 0.11
CA TRP A 405 -7.06 26.62 1.02
C TRP A 405 -5.70 26.62 0.31
N ASP A 406 -5.47 25.70 -0.62
CA ASP A 406 -4.23 25.59 -1.38
C ASP A 406 -3.85 26.87 -2.14
N VAL A 407 -4.76 27.41 -2.96
CA VAL A 407 -4.50 28.61 -3.75
C VAL A 407 -4.43 29.85 -2.86
N ALA A 408 -5.24 29.92 -1.80
CA ALA A 408 -5.15 30.99 -0.80
C ALA A 408 -3.76 30.99 -0.12
N CYS A 409 -3.27 29.81 0.25
CA CYS A 409 -1.96 29.63 0.85
C CYS A 409 -0.83 30.10 -0.08
N LEU A 410 -0.84 29.65 -1.34
CA LEU A 410 0.14 30.05 -2.34
C LEU A 410 0.15 31.58 -2.55
N ARG A 411 -1.04 32.20 -2.60
CA ARG A 411 -1.18 33.66 -2.71
C ARG A 411 -0.62 34.40 -1.50
N ALA A 412 -0.92 33.93 -0.28
CA ALA A 412 -0.37 34.51 0.95
C ALA A 412 1.16 34.46 0.97
N TYR A 413 1.75 33.30 0.63
CA TYR A 413 3.21 33.14 0.52
C TYR A 413 3.82 34.07 -0.54
N MET A 414 3.22 34.16 -1.73
CA MET A 414 3.69 35.07 -2.78
C MET A 414 3.63 36.54 -2.36
N ASN A 415 2.52 36.95 -1.74
CA ASN A 415 2.32 38.34 -1.28
C ASN A 415 3.33 38.73 -0.18
N ALA A 416 3.75 37.75 0.62
CA ALA A 416 4.78 37.92 1.64
C ALA A 416 6.22 37.87 1.09
N GLY A 417 6.42 37.79 -0.24
CA GLY A 417 7.74 37.81 -0.88
C GLY A 417 8.35 36.43 -1.15
N GLY A 418 7.57 35.36 -0.99
CA GLY A 418 7.99 33.99 -1.25
C GLY A 418 8.57 33.74 -2.64
N GLN A 419 9.62 32.92 -2.70
CA GLN A 419 10.45 32.70 -3.90
C GLN A 419 10.46 31.26 -4.41
N ARG A 420 10.26 30.27 -3.54
CA ARG A 420 10.33 28.86 -3.93
C ARG A 420 9.22 28.05 -3.28
N VAL A 421 8.59 27.18 -4.06
CA VAL A 421 7.51 26.30 -3.61
C VAL A 421 7.88 24.87 -3.94
N VAL A 422 7.70 23.99 -2.98
CA VAL A 422 7.69 22.55 -3.16
C VAL A 422 6.25 22.09 -3.06
N PHE A 423 5.78 21.43 -4.11
CA PHE A 423 4.47 20.81 -4.16
C PHE A 423 4.62 19.30 -4.23
N VAL A 424 3.92 18.59 -3.34
CA VAL A 424 3.83 17.13 -3.34
C VAL A 424 2.38 16.71 -3.55
N GLY A 425 2.11 16.07 -4.67
CA GLY A 425 0.77 15.63 -5.05
C GLY A 425 0.66 15.31 -6.54
N GLU A 426 -0.56 15.03 -6.97
CA GLU A 426 -0.93 14.83 -8.36
C GLU A 426 -0.92 16.15 -9.15
N ARG A 427 -0.56 16.05 -10.43
CA ARG A 427 -0.58 17.18 -11.37
C ARG A 427 -1.48 16.86 -12.56
N GLU A 428 -2.37 17.80 -12.91
CA GLU A 428 -3.27 17.68 -14.05
C GLU A 428 -2.53 17.33 -15.33
N THR A 429 -1.37 17.94 -15.57
CA THR A 429 -0.52 17.62 -16.73
C THR A 429 -0.11 16.15 -16.79
N VAL A 430 0.22 15.54 -15.64
CA VAL A 430 0.63 14.13 -15.58
C VAL A 430 -0.58 13.21 -15.81
N LEU A 431 -1.72 13.56 -15.22
CA LEU A 431 -2.97 12.81 -15.38
C LEU A 431 -3.48 12.89 -16.82
N GLN A 432 -3.40 14.05 -17.45
CA GLN A 432 -3.75 14.26 -18.85
C GLN A 432 -2.83 13.47 -19.79
N ASP A 433 -1.53 13.47 -19.54
CA ASP A 433 -0.55 12.70 -20.33
C ASP A 433 -0.78 11.18 -20.19
N LYS A 434 -1.13 10.72 -18.98
CA LYS A 434 -1.28 9.29 -18.68
C LYS A 434 -2.64 8.72 -19.09
N TYR A 435 -3.71 9.46 -18.85
CA TYR A 435 -5.09 8.97 -19.00
C TYR A 435 -5.88 9.66 -20.12
N GLY A 436 -5.33 10.72 -20.73
CA GLY A 436 -6.04 11.45 -21.79
C GLY A 436 -7.19 12.33 -21.28
N ILE A 437 -7.23 12.65 -19.99
CA ILE A 437 -8.35 13.35 -19.34
C ILE A 437 -7.92 14.66 -18.66
N SER A 438 -8.86 15.60 -18.56
CA SER A 438 -8.71 16.83 -17.77
C SER A 438 -9.20 16.59 -16.33
N ASP A 439 -8.41 15.84 -15.56
CA ASP A 439 -8.58 15.61 -14.13
C ASP A 439 -7.45 16.35 -13.39
N SER A 440 -7.79 17.26 -12.47
CA SER A 440 -6.78 17.95 -11.65
C SER A 440 -6.20 17.08 -10.53
N GLY A 441 -6.81 15.93 -10.27
CA GLY A 441 -6.43 15.04 -9.18
C GLY A 441 -7.14 15.36 -7.87
N ILE A 442 -6.74 14.64 -6.81
CA ILE A 442 -7.33 14.77 -5.47
C ILE A 442 -6.45 15.51 -4.47
N SER A 443 -5.20 15.82 -4.84
CA SER A 443 -4.22 16.42 -3.94
C SER A 443 -4.17 17.94 -3.99
N ALA A 444 -4.63 18.60 -5.06
CA ALA A 444 -4.72 20.05 -5.17
C ALA A 444 -5.76 20.48 -6.22
N THR A 445 -6.30 21.68 -6.09
CA THR A 445 -7.19 22.30 -7.08
C THR A 445 -6.48 22.65 -8.37
N ARG A 446 -7.25 22.71 -9.45
CA ARG A 446 -6.82 23.23 -10.75
C ARG A 446 -6.38 24.68 -10.65
N GLU A 447 -7.05 25.49 -9.83
CA GLU A 447 -6.70 26.91 -9.64
C GLU A 447 -5.30 27.06 -9.01
N PHE A 448 -4.98 26.27 -8.00
CA PHE A 448 -3.64 26.21 -7.41
C PHE A 448 -2.59 25.82 -8.47
N GLN A 449 -2.83 24.74 -9.21
CA GLN A 449 -1.87 24.25 -10.21
C GLN A 449 -1.64 25.25 -11.35
N ASN A 450 -2.69 25.91 -11.82
CA ASN A 450 -2.58 26.98 -12.81
C ASN A 450 -1.81 28.18 -12.27
N THR A 451 -2.11 28.61 -11.04
CA THR A 451 -1.39 29.71 -10.38
C THR A 451 0.10 29.40 -10.24
N LEU A 452 0.44 28.17 -9.86
CA LEU A 452 1.82 27.71 -9.73
C LEU A 452 2.55 27.76 -11.08
N LYS A 453 1.93 27.22 -12.14
CA LYS A 453 2.48 27.24 -13.52
C LYS A 453 2.63 28.66 -14.07
N ASP A 454 1.69 29.54 -13.78
CA ASP A 454 1.68 30.91 -14.30
C ASP A 454 2.76 31.76 -13.62
N ARG A 455 2.97 31.58 -12.32
CA ARG A 455 3.82 32.46 -11.49
C ARG A 455 5.20 31.88 -11.17
N PHE A 456 5.43 30.60 -11.40
CA PHE A 456 6.68 29.91 -11.11
C PHE A 456 7.16 29.06 -12.29
N ASP A 457 8.48 28.89 -12.38
CA ASP A 457 9.15 27.95 -13.27
C ASP A 457 9.43 26.64 -12.53
N LEU A 458 9.11 25.52 -13.16
CA LEU A 458 9.42 24.20 -12.64
C LEU A 458 10.94 23.96 -12.73
N GLU A 459 11.63 23.92 -11.59
CA GLU A 459 13.07 23.66 -11.53
C GLU A 459 13.37 22.16 -11.56
N GLN A 460 12.59 21.37 -10.82
CA GLN A 460 12.86 19.94 -10.65
C GLN A 460 11.58 19.12 -10.45
N ARG A 461 11.59 17.89 -10.93
CA ARG A 461 10.56 16.86 -10.71
C ARG A 461 11.23 15.61 -10.15
N ILE A 462 10.68 15.07 -9.07
CA ILE A 462 11.14 13.85 -8.41
C ILE A 462 9.97 12.88 -8.28
N GLY A 463 10.14 11.67 -8.82
CA GLY A 463 9.17 10.60 -8.62
C GLY A 463 9.21 10.11 -7.18
N ILE A 464 8.03 9.99 -6.57
CA ILE A 464 7.86 9.42 -5.23
C ILE A 464 6.91 8.22 -5.28
N PRO A 465 6.93 7.32 -4.28
CA PRO A 465 5.91 6.31 -4.15
C PRO A 465 4.54 6.98 -4.02
N SER A 466 3.56 6.45 -4.73
CA SER A 466 2.17 6.90 -4.62
C SER A 466 1.34 5.89 -3.84
N MET A 467 0.33 6.39 -3.14
CA MET A 467 -0.74 5.54 -2.63
C MET A 467 -1.48 4.90 -3.82
N TRP A 468 -2.14 3.77 -3.57
CA TRP A 468 -2.90 3.07 -4.62
C TRP A 468 -3.86 4.01 -5.35
N LEU A 469 -3.75 4.04 -6.69
CA LEU A 469 -4.51 4.86 -7.64
C LEU A 469 -4.18 6.36 -7.72
N ASN A 470 -3.20 6.84 -6.94
CA ASN A 470 -2.72 8.22 -7.04
C ASN A 470 -1.48 8.31 -7.96
N GLU A 471 -1.22 9.50 -8.48
CA GLU A 471 -0.04 9.81 -9.31
C GLU A 471 0.77 10.96 -8.69
N ASP A 472 1.22 10.76 -7.46
CA ASP A 472 1.95 11.78 -6.72
C ASP A 472 3.39 11.92 -7.24
N ASP A 473 3.82 13.16 -7.45
CA ASP A 473 5.22 13.52 -7.56
C ASP A 473 5.59 14.67 -6.62
N LEU A 474 6.89 14.85 -6.39
CA LEU A 474 7.43 16.04 -5.75
C LEU A 474 7.97 16.97 -6.83
N THR A 475 7.58 18.23 -6.78
CA THR A 475 8.02 19.26 -7.72
C THR A 475 8.53 20.49 -6.99
N ILE A 476 9.61 21.07 -7.50
CA ILE A 476 10.26 22.26 -6.96
C ILE A 476 10.11 23.39 -7.98
N TRP A 477 9.60 24.53 -7.52
CA TRP A 477 9.19 25.64 -8.36
C TRP A 477 9.84 26.94 -7.87
N LYS A 478 10.42 27.72 -8.77
CA LYS A 478 11.00 29.03 -8.47
C LYS A 478 10.17 30.15 -9.07
N ARG A 479 9.92 31.20 -8.31
CA ARG A 479 9.11 32.33 -8.74
C ARG A 479 9.75 33.01 -9.94
N LYS A 480 8.92 33.35 -10.94
CA LYS A 480 9.34 34.12 -12.11
C LYS A 480 9.66 35.55 -11.68
N ASP A 481 10.72 36.13 -12.23
CA ASP A 481 11.03 37.54 -11.99
C ASP A 481 9.90 38.41 -12.56
N GLU A 482 9.49 39.43 -11.79
CA GLU A 482 8.49 40.42 -12.19
C GLU A 482 9.02 41.26 -13.35
N GLY A 483 8.86 40.76 -14.58
CA GLY A 483 9.43 41.31 -15.81
C GLY A 483 9.66 40.28 -16.93
N SER A 484 9.47 38.98 -16.66
CA SER A 484 9.79 37.86 -17.56
C SER A 484 8.63 37.38 -18.45
N THR A 485 7.64 38.24 -18.75
CA THR A 485 6.50 37.89 -19.63
C THR A 485 6.68 38.40 -21.03
#